data_AF-A0A7V2FZB5-F1
#
_entry.id   AF-A0A7V2FZB5-F1
#
_cell.length_a   1.000
_cell.length_b   1.000
_cell.length_c   1.000
_cell.angle_alpha   90.00
_cell.angle_beta   90.00
_cell.angle_gamma   90.00
#
_symmetry.space_group_name_H-M   'P 1'
#
loop_
_entity.id
_entity.type
_entity.pdbx_description
1 polymer ?
#
loop_
_entity_poly.entity_id
_entity_poly.type
_entity_poly.pdbx_seq_one_letter_code
_entity_poly.pdbx_strand_id
1 'polypeptide(L)'
;MKLTQAASQVSCEQILAIDRSSRTYEFLYLAGQYLLAVPDDVQMRMEQVPGLARLGLGGLAVECAEQLPEALKAHADVAALLRQLQSCRTGRLQWGSLKRQFEINLAAWASRGGEAGTV
;
A
#
# COMPACT_ATOMS: atom_id res chain seq x y z
N MET A 1 -8.12 -18.71 -10.91
CA MET A 1 -6.79 -18.73 -10.25
C MET A 1 -5.67 -18.54 -11.29
N LYS A 2 -5.59 -17.36 -11.93
CA LYS A 2 -4.59 -17.03 -12.98
C LYS A 2 -3.83 -15.71 -12.70
N LEU A 3 -3.95 -15.13 -11.50
CA LEU A 3 -3.32 -13.85 -11.17
C LEU A 3 -1.89 -13.99 -10.62
N THR A 4 -1.43 -15.21 -10.34
CA THR A 4 -0.15 -15.43 -9.65
C THR A 4 1.06 -15.55 -10.58
N GLN A 5 0.88 -15.64 -11.90
CA GLN A 5 1.97 -15.96 -12.83
C GLN A 5 2.51 -14.77 -13.63
N ALA A 6 1.88 -13.59 -13.56
CA ALA A 6 2.32 -12.39 -14.30
C ALA A 6 3.27 -11.47 -13.50
N ALA A 7 3.42 -11.67 -12.19
CA ALA A 7 4.21 -10.79 -11.33
C ALA A 7 5.74 -10.97 -11.46
N SER A 8 6.20 -11.97 -12.21
CA SER A 8 7.62 -12.35 -12.30
C SER A 8 8.47 -11.51 -13.27
N GLN A 9 7.93 -10.45 -13.87
CA GLN A 9 8.64 -9.69 -14.92
C GLN A 9 8.63 -8.16 -14.76
N VAL A 10 7.99 -7.60 -13.72
CA VAL A 10 7.98 -6.14 -13.55
C VAL A 10 9.25 -5.72 -12.80
N SER A 11 10.12 -4.95 -13.46
CA SER A 11 11.35 -4.44 -12.84
C SER A 11 11.05 -3.33 -11.83
N CYS A 12 11.97 -3.10 -10.89
CA CYS A 12 11.88 -1.99 -9.93
C CYS A 12 11.63 -0.64 -10.65
N GLU A 13 12.36 -0.36 -11.74
CA GLU A 13 12.17 0.84 -12.54
C GLU A 13 10.77 0.98 -13.14
N GLN A 14 10.17 -0.14 -13.60
CA GLN A 14 8.80 -0.14 -14.11
C GLN A 14 7.77 0.14 -13.01
N ILE A 15 7.98 -0.41 -11.82
CA ILE A 15 7.10 -0.14 -10.66
C ILE A 15 7.17 1.34 -10.28
N LEU A 16 8.38 1.91 -10.23
CA LEU A 16 8.58 3.33 -9.92
C LEU A 16 7.98 4.25 -10.99
N ALA A 17 8.00 3.84 -12.27
CA ALA A 17 7.32 4.58 -13.33
C ALA A 17 5.79 4.60 -13.15
N ILE A 18 5.19 3.56 -12.57
CA ILE A 18 3.75 3.51 -12.27
C ILE A 18 3.37 4.51 -11.18
N ASP A 19 4.18 4.69 -10.13
CA ASP A 19 3.89 5.71 -9.10
C ASP A 19 3.82 7.13 -9.69
N ARG A 20 4.74 7.44 -10.62
CA ARG A 20 4.77 8.73 -11.33
C ARG A 20 3.50 8.99 -12.16
N SER A 21 2.79 7.94 -12.56
CA SER A 21 1.52 8.03 -13.30
C SER A 21 0.29 8.21 -12.40
N SER A 22 0.46 8.45 -11.09
CA SER A 22 -0.63 8.61 -10.11
C SER A 22 -1.52 7.37 -9.94
N ARG A 23 -1.04 6.19 -10.32
CA ARG A 23 -1.75 4.90 -10.18
C ARG A 23 -1.42 4.25 -8.83
N THR A 24 -1.64 4.97 -7.73
CA THR A 24 -1.17 4.60 -6.38
C THR A 24 -1.58 3.20 -5.93
N TYR A 25 -2.82 2.76 -6.21
CA TYR A 25 -3.26 1.41 -5.84
C TYR A 25 -2.50 0.30 -6.57
N GLU A 26 -2.24 0.48 -7.86
CA GLU A 26 -1.49 -0.50 -8.66
C GLU A 26 -0.02 -0.49 -8.27
N PHE A 27 0.56 0.71 -8.07
CA PHE A 27 1.91 0.85 -7.54
C PHE A 27 2.06 0.09 -6.21
N LEU A 28 1.19 0.34 -5.23
CA LEU A 28 1.29 -0.32 -3.92
C LEU A 28 1.13 -1.84 -4.00
N TYR A 29 0.24 -2.32 -4.87
CA TYR A 29 0.08 -3.75 -5.12
C TYR A 29 1.38 -4.37 -5.67
N LEU A 30 1.96 -3.77 -6.71
CA LEU A 30 3.18 -4.27 -7.33
C LEU A 30 4.40 -4.12 -6.43
N ALA A 31 4.53 -2.99 -5.73
CA ALA A 31 5.60 -2.75 -4.75
C ALA A 31 5.54 -3.78 -3.60
N GLY A 32 4.34 -4.12 -3.12
CA GLY A 32 4.16 -5.17 -2.12
C GLY A 32 4.61 -6.54 -2.62
N GLN A 33 4.21 -6.93 -3.84
CA GLN A 33 4.66 -8.19 -4.45
C GLN A 33 6.18 -8.21 -4.66
N TYR A 34 6.76 -7.08 -5.08
CA TYR A 34 8.19 -6.92 -5.28
C TYR A 34 8.96 -7.07 -3.96
N LEU A 35 8.52 -6.42 -2.88
CA LEU A 35 9.16 -6.51 -1.56
C LEU A 35 9.02 -7.89 -0.90
N LEU A 36 8.05 -8.71 -1.32
CA LEU A 36 8.03 -10.13 -0.91
C LEU A 36 9.17 -10.93 -1.56
N ALA A 37 9.60 -10.56 -2.77
CA ALA A 37 10.71 -11.20 -3.48
C ALA A 37 12.08 -10.59 -3.12
N VAL A 38 12.13 -9.28 -2.88
CA VAL A 38 13.34 -8.51 -2.56
C VAL A 38 13.10 -7.69 -1.28
N PRO A 39 13.08 -8.33 -0.10
CA PRO A 39 12.67 -7.67 1.15
C PRO A 39 13.64 -6.57 1.60
N ASP A 40 14.88 -6.58 1.14
CA ASP A 40 15.90 -5.61 1.55
C ASP A 40 16.03 -4.41 0.58
N ASP A 41 15.15 -4.30 -0.43
CA ASP A 41 15.15 -3.12 -1.32
C ASP A 41 14.64 -1.88 -0.57
N VAL A 42 15.62 -1.11 -0.08
CA VAL A 42 15.42 0.13 0.65
C VAL A 42 14.73 1.21 -0.19
N GLN A 43 15.03 1.28 -1.49
CA GLN A 43 14.45 2.29 -2.38
C GLN A 43 12.95 2.03 -2.52
N MET A 44 12.56 0.79 -2.81
CA MET A 44 11.15 0.44 -2.95
C MET A 44 10.38 0.66 -1.64
N ARG A 45 10.98 0.37 -0.49
CA ARG A 45 10.39 0.67 0.83
C ARG A 45 10.14 2.16 1.02
N MET A 46 11.14 2.99 0.73
CA MET A 46 11.05 4.44 0.83
C MET A 46 9.91 5.00 -0.05
N GLU A 47 9.75 4.48 -1.26
CA GLU A 47 8.72 4.92 -2.21
C GLU A 47 7.32 4.43 -1.82
N GLN A 48 7.22 3.29 -1.12
CA GLN A 48 5.94 2.74 -0.66
C GLN A 48 5.31 3.58 0.47
N VAL A 49 6.13 4.13 1.37
CA VAL A 49 5.68 4.91 2.55
C VAL A 49 4.75 6.09 2.17
N PRO A 50 5.11 7.01 1.27
CA PRO A 50 4.22 8.11 0.87
C PRO A 50 2.99 7.61 0.11
N GLY A 51 3.08 6.49 -0.62
CA GLY A 51 1.92 5.84 -1.22
C GLY A 51 0.89 5.38 -0.17
N LEU A 52 1.35 4.70 0.88
CA LEU A 52 0.50 4.25 1.99
C LEU A 52 -0.08 5.45 2.77
N ALA A 53 0.74 6.46 3.04
CA ALA A 53 0.32 7.68 3.73
C ALA A 53 -0.78 8.43 2.96
N ARG A 54 -0.65 8.56 1.64
CA ARG A 54 -1.66 9.19 0.75
C ARG A 54 -3.02 8.49 0.82
N LEU A 55 -3.05 7.18 1.05
CA LEU A 55 -4.28 6.40 1.20
C LEU A 55 -4.83 6.38 2.64
N GLY A 56 -4.23 7.13 3.56
CA GLY A 56 -4.62 7.12 4.98
C GLY A 56 -4.22 5.84 5.72
N LEU A 57 -3.35 5.00 5.13
CA LEU A 57 -2.85 3.76 5.73
C LEU A 57 -1.65 4.02 6.64
N GLY A 58 -1.79 4.98 7.55
CA GLY A 58 -0.69 5.49 8.38
C GLY A 58 0.01 4.41 9.22
N GLY A 59 -0.72 3.42 9.73
CA GLY A 59 -0.14 2.30 10.47
C GLY A 59 0.82 1.47 9.62
N LEU A 60 0.38 1.06 8.43
CA LEU A 60 1.22 0.33 7.48
C LEU A 60 2.40 1.17 6.97
N ALA A 61 2.20 2.48 6.81
CA ALA A 61 3.28 3.40 6.43
C ALA A 61 4.37 3.45 7.52
N VAL A 62 4.00 3.46 8.80
CA VAL A 62 4.94 3.39 9.93
C VAL A 62 5.65 2.04 9.95
N GLU A 63 4.93 0.92 9.87
CA GLU A 63 5.53 -0.42 9.85
C GLU A 63 6.54 -0.59 8.71
N CYS A 64 6.24 -0.05 7.52
CA CYS A 64 7.15 -0.10 6.38
C CYS A 64 8.40 0.78 6.63
N ALA A 65 8.22 1.98 7.17
CA ALA A 65 9.32 2.89 7.48
C ALA A 65 10.19 2.41 8.66
N GLU A 66 9.62 1.64 9.61
CA GLU A 66 10.37 1.00 10.70
C GLU A 66 11.32 -0.10 10.22
N GLN A 67 11.12 -0.63 9.01
CA GLN A 67 12.02 -1.61 8.40
C GLN A 67 13.18 -0.96 7.61
N LEU A 68 13.26 0.36 7.56
CA LEU A 68 14.38 1.06 6.92
C LEU A 68 15.68 0.93 7.76
N PRO A 69 16.86 0.98 7.13
CA PRO A 69 18.12 1.10 7.84
C PRO A 69 18.16 2.30 8.79
N GLU A 70 18.77 2.14 9.97
CA GLU A 70 18.85 3.21 10.99
C GLU A 70 19.48 4.51 10.46
N ALA A 71 20.48 4.40 9.57
CA ALA A 71 21.09 5.55 8.92
C ALA A 71 20.09 6.40 8.12
N LEU A 72 19.08 5.77 7.50
CA LEU A 72 18.03 6.45 6.76
C LEU A 72 16.91 6.95 7.65
N LYS A 73 16.55 6.22 8.72
CA LYS A 73 15.62 6.72 9.73
C LYS A 73 16.12 8.00 10.41
N ALA A 74 17.44 8.10 10.59
CA ALA A 74 18.08 9.29 11.15
C ALA A 74 18.12 10.48 10.19
N HIS A 75 17.85 10.28 8.89
CA HIS A 75 17.76 11.37 7.92
C HIS A 75 16.63 12.32 8.30
N ALA A 76 16.90 13.63 8.28
CA ALA A 76 15.98 14.63 8.82
C ALA A 76 14.56 14.55 8.22
N ASP A 77 14.46 14.35 6.90
CA ASP A 77 13.19 14.26 6.18
C ASP A 77 12.41 12.99 6.54
N VAL A 78 13.10 11.85 6.69
CA VAL A 78 12.50 10.57 7.06
C VAL A 78 12.03 10.61 8.51
N ALA A 79 12.86 11.16 9.41
CA ALA A 79 12.51 11.37 10.81
C ALA A 79 11.31 12.33 10.97
N ALA A 80 11.21 13.37 10.14
CA ALA A 80 10.06 14.26 10.12
C ALA A 80 8.79 13.54 9.64
N LEU A 81 8.87 12.79 8.54
CA LEU A 81 7.78 11.98 8.02
C LEU A 81 7.30 10.94 9.03
N LEU A 82 8.22 10.21 9.66
CA LEU A 82 7.91 9.21 10.70
C LEU A 82 7.16 9.84 11.88
N ARG A 83 7.63 10.99 12.39
CA ARG A 83 6.94 11.72 13.46
C ARG A 83 5.55 12.17 13.02
N GLN A 84 5.41 12.66 11.80
CA GLN A 84 4.11 13.04 11.24
C GLN A 84 3.17 11.83 11.17
N LEU A 85 3.63 10.70 10.63
CA LEU A 85 2.85 9.47 10.53
C LEU A 85 2.45 8.89 11.88
N GLN A 86 3.34 8.94 12.88
CA GLN A 86 3.06 8.52 14.25
C GLN A 86 2.08 9.46 14.97
N SER A 87 2.12 10.76 14.64
CA SER A 87 1.16 11.74 15.15
C SER A 87 -0.22 11.63 14.50
N CYS A 88 -0.27 11.12 13.26
CA CYS A 88 -1.54 10.75 12.64
C CYS A 88 -2.12 9.61 13.48
N ARG A 89 -3.34 9.83 14.00
CA ARG A 89 -4.08 8.84 14.79
C ARG A 89 -4.00 7.51 14.06
N THR A 90 -3.24 6.55 14.63
CA THR A 90 -3.02 5.26 13.99
C THR A 90 -4.38 4.74 13.57
N GLY A 91 -4.50 4.42 12.29
CA GLY A 91 -5.74 3.97 11.69
C GLY A 91 -6.19 2.68 12.34
N ARG A 92 -6.79 2.76 13.54
CA ARG A 92 -7.93 1.92 13.87
C ARG A 92 -8.98 2.32 12.85
N LEU A 93 -8.89 1.72 11.66
CA LEU A 93 -10.01 1.66 10.74
C LEU A 93 -11.17 1.19 11.60
N GLN A 94 -12.10 2.11 11.86
CA GLN A 94 -13.30 1.78 12.61
C GLN A 94 -13.93 0.64 11.83
N TRP A 95 -13.92 -0.59 12.39
CA TRP A 95 -14.36 -1.77 11.66
C TRP A 95 -15.78 -1.59 11.10
N GLY A 96 -16.62 -0.85 11.82
CA GLY A 96 -17.94 -0.45 11.34
C GLY A 96 -17.93 0.41 10.07
N SER A 97 -16.94 1.30 9.89
CA SER A 97 -16.80 2.12 8.68
C SER A 97 -16.34 1.29 7.47
N LEU A 98 -15.38 0.37 7.68
CA LEU A 98 -14.96 -0.57 6.64
C LEU A 98 -16.10 -1.51 6.24
N LYS A 99 -16.78 -2.10 7.23
CA LYS A 99 -17.94 -2.97 7.00
C LYS A 99 -19.03 -2.25 6.20
N ARG A 100 -19.36 -1.02 6.59
CA ARG A 100 -20.32 -0.18 5.86
C ARG A 100 -19.89 0.08 4.43
N GLN A 101 -18.64 0.43 4.19
CA GLN A 101 -18.15 0.68 2.84
C GLN A 101 -18.16 -0.60 1.98
N PHE A 102 -17.82 -1.74 2.58
CA PHE A 102 -17.91 -3.04 1.93
C PHE A 102 -19.36 -3.39 1.55
N GLU A 103 -20.32 -3.20 2.46
CA GLU A 103 -21.75 -3.40 2.21
C GLU A 103 -22.27 -2.48 1.08
N ILE A 104 -21.87 -1.21 1.07
CA ILE A 104 -22.21 -0.27 -0.01
C ILE A 104 -21.68 -0.76 -1.36
N ASN A 105 -20.43 -1.19 -1.40
CA ASN A 105 -19.81 -1.68 -2.64
C ASN A 105 -20.48 -2.97 -3.14
N LEU A 106 -20.83 -3.88 -2.23
CA LEU A 106 -21.58 -5.10 -2.52
C LEU A 106 -22.99 -4.79 -3.06
N ALA A 107 -23.71 -3.88 -2.42
CA ALA A 107 -25.03 -3.46 -2.86
C ALA A 107 -24.97 -2.80 -4.25
N ALA A 108 -23.98 -1.94 -4.49
CA ALA A 108 -23.75 -1.34 -5.80
C ALA A 108 -23.44 -2.40 -6.87
N TRP A 109 -22.66 -3.42 -6.53
CA TRP A 109 -22.34 -4.53 -7.43
C TRP A 109 -23.56 -5.42 -7.72
N ALA A 110 -24.33 -5.78 -6.69
CA ALA A 110 -25.58 -6.54 -6.83
C ALA A 110 -26.61 -5.80 -7.69
N SER A 111 -26.75 -4.47 -7.49
CA SER A 111 -27.67 -3.64 -8.29
C SER A 111 -27.32 -3.58 -9.78
N ARG A 112 -26.08 -3.91 -10.15
CA ARG A 112 -25.59 -3.95 -11.54
C ARG A 112 -25.64 -5.35 -12.15
N GLY A 113 -26.31 -6.30 -11.50
CA GLY A 113 -26.42 -7.68 -11.98
C GLY A 113 -25.22 -8.57 -11.66
N GLY A 114 -24.43 -8.22 -10.65
CA GLY A 114 -23.37 -9.10 -10.15
C GLY A 114 -23.95 -10.38 -9.57
N GLU A 115 -23.85 -11.50 -10.27
CA GLU A 115 -24.15 -12.82 -9.72
C GLU A 115 -23.05 -13.22 -8.74
N ALA A 116 -23.39 -13.36 -7.46
CA ALA A 116 -22.50 -13.89 -6.44
C ALA A 116 -22.13 -15.33 -6.82
N GLY A 117 -21.01 -15.48 -7.53
CA GLY A 117 -20.45 -16.78 -7.84
C GLY A 117 -20.17 -17.52 -6.53
N THR A 118 -21.00 -18.52 -6.24
CA THR A 118 -20.74 -19.55 -5.23
C THR A 118 -19.37 -20.17 -5.52
N VAL A 119 -18.40 -19.94 -4.63
CA VAL A 119 -17.17 -20.72 -4.54
C VAL A 119 -17.42 -21.92 -3.64
#